data_AF-A0A3F2ZT44-F1
#
_entry.id   AF-A0A3F2ZT44-F1
#
_cell.length_a   1.000
_cell.length_b   1.000
_cell.length_c   1.000
_cell.angle_alpha   90.00
_cell.angle_beta   90.00
_cell.angle_gamma   90.00
#
_symmetry.space_group_name_H-M   'P 1'
#
loop_
_entity.id
_entity.type
_entity.pdbx_description
1 polymer ?
#
loop_
_entity_poly.entity_id
_entity_poly.type
_entity_poly.pdbx_seq_one_letter_code
_entity_poly.pdbx_strand_id
1 'polypeptide(L)' 'MKKDLEEKLKVSVKLIEPTIIIFMSLIICIIFLYVFIPMMNLVDLI' A
#
# COMPACT_ATOMS: atom_id res chain seq x y z
N MET A 1 -2.80 21.89 -27.41
CA MET A 1 -1.89 21.86 -26.24
C MET A 1 -2.61 21.62 -24.91
N LYS A 2 -3.60 22.43 -24.49
CA LYS A 2 -4.29 22.20 -23.19
C LYS A 2 -4.99 20.85 -23.05
N LYS A 3 -5.68 20.36 -24.10
CA LYS A 3 -6.39 19.07 -24.08
C LYS A 3 -5.48 17.85 -23.86
N ASP A 4 -4.30 17.87 -24.47
CA ASP A 4 -3.32 16.76 -24.41
C ASP A 4 -2.74 16.60 -22.99
N LEU A 5 -2.49 17.73 -22.33
CA LEU A 5 -2.02 17.77 -20.95
C LEU A 5 -3.08 17.24 -19.97
N GLU A 6 -4.35 17.58 -20.22
CA GLU A 6 -5.49 17.17 -19.40
C GLU A 6 -5.75 15.67 -19.50
N GLU A 7 -5.65 15.09 -20.71
CA GLU A 7 -5.75 13.64 -20.91
C GLU A 7 -4.61 12.86 -20.23
N LYS A 8 -3.37 13.34 -20.36
CA LYS A 8 -2.22 12.72 -19.69
C LYS A 8 -2.36 12.74 -18.17
N LEU A 9 -2.82 13.87 -17.62
CA LEU A 9 -3.07 14.00 -16.19
C LEU A 9 -4.14 12.99 -15.72
N LYS A 10 -5.21 12.83 -16.50
CA LYS A 10 -6.30 11.89 -16.19
C LYS A 10 -5.84 10.44 -16.20
N VAL A 11 -4.94 10.08 -17.11
CA VAL A 11 -4.34 8.74 -17.16
C VAL A 11 -3.39 8.52 -15.98
N SER A 12 -2.55 9.51 -15.65
CA SER A 12 -1.67 9.43 -14.48
C SER A 12 -2.44 9.26 -13.18
N VAL A 13 -3.53 10.03 -12.98
CA VAL A 13 -4.37 9.93 -11.78
C VAL A 13 -5.02 8.55 -11.66
N LYS A 14 -5.50 7.97 -12.77
CA LYS A 14 -6.05 6.60 -12.79
C LYS A 14 -5.05 5.53 -12.39
N LEU A 15 -3.75 5.77 -12.54
CA LEU A 15 -2.69 4.84 -12.12
C LEU A 15 -2.26 5.07 -10.67
N ILE A 16 -2.43 6.29 -10.15
CA ILE A 16 -2.07 6.64 -8.77
C ILE A 16 -3.02 5.97 -7.77
N GLU A 17 -4.33 5.96 -8.03
CA GLU A 17 -5.32 5.30 -7.15
C GLU A 17 -4.98 3.83 -6.83
N PRO A 18 -4.82 2.92 -7.81
CA PRO A 18 -4.49 1.53 -7.52
C PRO A 18 -3.11 1.40 -6.85
N THR A 19 -2.16 2.27 -7.20
CA THR A 19 -0.83 2.27 -6.58
C THR A 19 -0.90 2.61 -5.10
N ILE A 20 -1.71 3.62 -4.71
CA ILE A 20 -1.91 3.99 -3.31
C ILE A 20 -2.57 2.85 -2.53
N ILE A 21 -3.56 2.17 -3.11
CA ILE A 21 -4.23 1.03 -2.47
C ILE A 21 -3.24 -0.10 -2.19
N ILE A 22 -2.38 -0.44 -3.15
CA ILE A 22 -1.33 -1.45 -2.98
C ILE A 22 -0.35 -1.03 -1.87
N PHE A 23 0.08 0.23 -1.87
CA PHE A 23 0.97 0.76 -0.83
C PHE A 23 0.36 0.70 0.58
N MET A 24 -0.90 1.11 0.72
CA MET A 24 -1.62 1.04 1.99
C MET A 24 -1.77 -0.40 2.47
N SER A 25 -2.08 -1.32 1.56
CA SER A 25 -2.20 -2.75 1.86
C SER A 25 -0.87 -3.35 2.32
N LEU A 26 0.24 -2.99 1.67
CA LEU A 26 1.59 -3.42 2.06
C LEU A 26 1.97 -2.93 3.46
N ILE A 27 1.67 -1.67 3.78
CA ILE A 27 1.92 -1.11 5.12
C ILE A 27 1.16 -1.91 6.18
N ILE A 28 -0.12 -2.20 5.94
CA ILE A 28 -0.93 -3.01 6.85
C ILE A 28 -0.31 -4.40 7.01
N CYS A 29 0.06 -5.09 5.93
CA CYS A 29 0.71 -6.40 6.01
C CYS A 29 2.00 -6.39 6.85
N ILE A 30 2.84 -5.35 6.69
CA ILE A 30 4.08 -5.20 7.48
C ILE A 30 3.77 -5.02 8.96
N ILE A 31 2.76 -4.21 9.31
CA ILE A 31 2.32 -4.04 10.70
C ILE A 31 1.85 -5.36 11.29
N PHE A 32 1.06 -6.14 10.54
CA PHE A 32 0.63 -7.47 10.96
C PHE A 32 1.84 -8.39 11.21
N LEU A 33 2.80 -8.45 10.30
CA LEU A 33 4.00 -9.26 10.54
C LEU A 33 4.76 -8.81 11.78
N TYR A 34 4.92 -7.49 11.97
CA TYR A 34 5.67 -6.95 13.11
C TYR A 34 4.98 -7.13 14.45
N VAL A 35 3.66 -7.28 14.49
CA VAL A 35 2.91 -7.51 15.74
C VAL A 35 2.73 -9.01 15.99
N PHE A 36 2.34 -9.77 14.97
CA PHE A 36 1.99 -11.18 15.12
C PHE A 36 3.21 -12.09 15.23
N ILE A 37 4.31 -11.81 14.52
CA ILE A 37 5.55 -12.61 14.65
C ILE A 37 6.13 -12.57 16.08
N PRO A 38 6.35 -11.41 16.72
CA PRO A 38 6.85 -11.40 18.08
C PRO A 38 5.83 -11.97 19.08
N MET A 39 4.52 -11.82 18.84
CA MET A 39 3.51 -12.47 19.68
C MET A 39 3.60 -13.99 19.62
N MET A 40 3.74 -14.61 18.44
CA MET A 40 3.93 -16.06 18.33
C MET A 40 5.21 -16.52 19.05
N ASN A 41 6.32 -15.80 18.86
CA ASN A 41 7.58 -16.12 19.52
C ASN A 41 7.52 -15.95 21.05
N LEU A 42 6.70 -15.02 21.56
CA LEU A 42 6.44 -14.87 22.99
C LEU A 42 5.55 -15.99 23.54
N VAL A 43 4.55 -16.43 22.77
CA VAL A 43 3.67 -17.55 23.13
C VAL A 43 4.44 -18.87 23.18
N ASP A 44 5.36 -19.11 22.24
CA ASP A 44 6.22 -20.31 22.25
C ASP A 44 7.24 -20.30 23.41
N LEU A 45 7.52 -19.14 24.02
CA LEU A 45 8.48 -18.98 25.11
C LEU A 45 7.85 -19.16 26.51
N ILE A 46 6.53 -18.95 26.66
CA ILE A 46 5.76 -19.04 27.92
C ILE A 46 5.22 -20.45 28.11
#